data_AF-A0A9D2U4U9-F1
#
_entry.id   AF-A0A9D2U4U9-F1
#
_cell.length_a   1.000
_cell.length_b   1.000
_cell.length_c   1.000
_cell.angle_alpha   90.00
_cell.angle_beta   90.00
_cell.angle_gamma   90.00
#
_symmetry.space_group_name_H-M   'P 1'
#
loop_
_entity.id
_entity.type
_entity.pdbx_description
1 polymer ?
#
loop_
_entity_poly.entity_id
_entity_poly.type
_entity_poly.pdbx_seq_one_letter_code
_entity_poly.pdbx_strand_id
1 'polypeptide(L)'
;MIKHIKIRGAKVHNLKNINVDVPLNQIVGIAGVSGSGKSSLALGVLYAEGSRRYLESLSTYTRRRMTQAAKAQVDEVLYVPAALALRQRPGVPGIRSTFGTGTELLNSLRLMFSRLASHRCPNGHYHLPSLGVAAGQELVCPVCGVRFYAPSAEELAFNSQGACRTCGGTGIVQKVNR
;
A
#
# COMPACT_ATOMS: atom_id res chain seq x y z
N MET A 1 -7.07 -22.04 -26.66
CA MET A 1 -6.88 -20.91 -25.73
C MET A 1 -7.61 -21.21 -24.42
N ILE A 2 -6.98 -21.03 -23.26
CA ILE A 2 -7.62 -21.24 -21.96
C ILE A 2 -8.67 -20.14 -21.76
N LYS A 3 -9.92 -20.51 -21.45
CA LYS A 3 -11.06 -19.57 -21.33
C LYS A 3 -11.65 -19.48 -19.92
N HIS A 4 -11.37 -20.46 -19.05
CA HIS A 4 -11.99 -20.54 -17.73
C HIS A 4 -10.96 -20.97 -16.67
N ILE A 5 -11.10 -20.44 -15.46
CA ILE A 5 -10.58 -21.02 -14.24
C ILE A 5 -11.45 -22.23 -13.93
N LYS A 6 -10.83 -23.41 -13.73
CA LYS A 6 -11.57 -24.63 -13.40
C LYS A 6 -11.38 -24.96 -11.93
N ILE A 7 -12.46 -25.06 -11.19
CA ILE A 7 -12.46 -25.44 -9.77
C ILE A 7 -13.15 -26.80 -9.68
N ARG A 8 -12.49 -27.78 -9.07
CA ARG A 8 -13.02 -29.12 -8.88
C ARG A 8 -12.98 -29.52 -7.41
N GLY A 9 -14.12 -30.01 -6.93
CA GLY A 9 -14.30 -30.54 -5.59
C GLY A 9 -14.03 -29.53 -4.46
N ALA A 10 -14.54 -28.30 -4.58
CA ALA A 10 -14.38 -27.30 -3.53
C ALA A 10 -15.22 -27.63 -2.28
N LYS A 11 -14.54 -27.71 -1.12
CA LYS A 11 -15.08 -28.14 0.18
C LYS A 11 -14.83 -27.12 1.31
N VAL A 12 -14.36 -25.92 0.98
CA VAL A 12 -14.06 -24.87 1.97
C VAL A 12 -15.34 -24.48 2.73
N HIS A 13 -15.27 -24.57 4.07
CA HIS A 13 -16.40 -24.30 4.98
C HIS A 13 -17.64 -25.14 4.63
N ASN A 14 -18.71 -24.49 4.15
CA ASN A 14 -19.99 -25.11 3.85
C ASN A 14 -20.18 -25.46 2.37
N LEU A 15 -19.12 -25.36 1.55
CA LEU A 15 -19.18 -25.80 0.16
C LEU A 15 -19.32 -27.32 0.09
N LYS A 16 -20.33 -27.79 -0.65
CA LYS A 16 -20.67 -29.22 -0.74
C LYS A 16 -20.01 -29.90 -1.93
N ASN A 17 -18.67 -29.94 -1.94
CA ASN A 17 -17.89 -30.60 -2.99
C ASN A 17 -18.24 -30.10 -4.41
N ILE A 18 -18.24 -28.78 -4.62
CA ILE A 18 -18.76 -28.19 -5.86
C ILE A 18 -17.70 -28.10 -6.97
N ASN A 19 -18.16 -28.18 -8.22
CA ASN A 19 -17.37 -27.94 -9.42
C ASN A 19 -17.86 -26.65 -10.09
N VAL A 20 -16.96 -25.73 -10.42
CA VAL A 20 -17.30 -24.43 -11.02
C VAL A 20 -16.28 -24.06 -12.08
N ASP A 21 -16.75 -23.56 -13.22
CA ASP A 21 -15.91 -22.93 -14.24
C ASP A 21 -16.18 -21.42 -14.24
N VAL A 22 -15.15 -20.61 -13.97
CA VAL A 22 -15.24 -19.15 -13.92
C VAL A 22 -14.58 -18.58 -15.17
N PRO A 23 -15.27 -17.79 -16.01
CA PRO A 23 -14.67 -17.25 -17.23
C PRO A 23 -13.51 -16.31 -16.91
N LEU A 24 -12.42 -16.44 -17.65
CA LEU A 24 -11.27 -15.55 -17.57
C LEU A 24 -11.54 -14.25 -18.34
N ASN A 25 -10.89 -13.16 -17.92
CA ASN A 25 -10.97 -11.84 -18.57
C ASN A 25 -12.39 -11.26 -18.65
N GLN A 26 -13.23 -11.60 -17.67
CA GLN A 26 -14.58 -11.07 -17.55
C GLN A 26 -14.82 -10.56 -16.13
N ILE A 27 -15.76 -9.63 -15.99
CA ILE A 27 -16.29 -9.22 -14.69
C ILE A 27 -17.33 -10.26 -14.27
N VAL A 28 -17.03 -11.04 -13.24
CA VAL A 28 -17.91 -12.12 -12.76
C VAL A 28 -18.48 -11.76 -11.39
N GLY A 29 -19.80 -11.74 -11.29
CA GLY A 29 -20.52 -11.61 -10.02
C GLY A 29 -20.83 -12.97 -9.40
N ILE A 30 -20.53 -13.15 -8.11
CA ILE A 30 -20.94 -14.33 -7.31
C ILE A 30 -22.06 -13.90 -6.36
N ALA A 31 -23.30 -14.28 -6.67
CA ALA A 31 -24.50 -13.88 -5.94
C ALA A 31 -25.15 -15.04 -5.18
N GLY A 32 -26.09 -14.72 -4.28
CA GLY A 32 -26.83 -15.69 -3.47
C GLY A 32 -27.08 -15.23 -2.03
N VAL A 33 -28.00 -15.90 -1.33
CA VAL A 33 -28.42 -15.59 0.05
C VAL A 33 -27.26 -15.65 1.05
N SER A 34 -27.38 -14.95 2.19
CA SER A 34 -26.36 -15.02 3.26
C SER A 34 -26.10 -16.47 3.66
N GLY A 35 -24.83 -16.82 3.88
CA GLY A 35 -24.44 -18.19 4.19
C GLY A 35 -24.41 -19.17 3.02
N SER A 36 -24.75 -18.80 1.78
CA SER A 36 -24.74 -19.74 0.63
C SER A 36 -23.36 -20.24 0.17
N GLY A 37 -22.27 -19.76 0.78
CA GLY A 37 -20.90 -20.15 0.41
C GLY A 37 -20.19 -19.22 -0.60
N LYS A 38 -20.76 -18.05 -0.93
CA LYS A 38 -20.13 -17.06 -1.84
C LYS A 38 -18.71 -16.69 -1.43
N SER A 39 -18.53 -16.28 -0.17
CA SER A 39 -17.23 -15.87 0.37
C SER A 39 -16.28 -17.07 0.49
N SER A 40 -16.81 -18.26 0.77
CA SER A 40 -16.04 -19.51 0.77
C SER A 40 -15.45 -19.79 -0.62
N LEU A 41 -16.24 -19.60 -1.69
CA LEU A 41 -15.76 -19.75 -3.06
C LEU A 41 -14.80 -18.63 -3.49
N ALA A 42 -15.19 -17.37 -3.25
CA ALA A 42 -14.44 -16.20 -3.71
C ALA A 42 -13.13 -15.99 -2.93
N LEU A 43 -13.20 -15.94 -1.61
CA LEU A 43 -12.04 -15.67 -0.76
C LEU A 43 -11.36 -16.97 -0.30
N GLY A 44 -12.15 -17.99 0.03
CA GLY A 44 -11.64 -19.25 0.58
C GLY A 44 -11.01 -20.19 -0.45
N VAL A 45 -11.43 -20.13 -1.72
CA VAL A 45 -10.88 -20.96 -2.81
C VAL A 45 -10.11 -20.12 -3.81
N LEU A 46 -10.81 -19.24 -4.55
CA LEU A 46 -10.21 -18.49 -5.66
C LEU A 46 -9.04 -17.60 -5.21
N TYR A 47 -9.25 -16.74 -4.21
CA TYR A 47 -8.20 -15.88 -3.68
C TYR A 47 -7.09 -16.68 -3.00
N ALA A 48 -7.44 -17.68 -2.17
CA ALA A 48 -6.45 -18.48 -1.46
C ALA A 48 -5.48 -19.19 -2.42
N GLU A 49 -6.00 -19.86 -3.45
CA GLU A 49 -5.17 -20.55 -4.45
C GLU A 49 -4.43 -19.57 -5.37
N GLY A 50 -5.07 -18.48 -5.80
CA GLY A 50 -4.41 -17.46 -6.62
C GLY A 50 -3.29 -16.73 -5.88
N SER A 51 -3.48 -16.42 -4.59
CA SER A 51 -2.46 -15.83 -3.73
C SER A 51 -1.31 -16.80 -3.47
N ARG A 52 -1.62 -18.07 -3.18
CA ARG A 52 -0.60 -19.13 -2.99
C ARG A 52 0.29 -19.27 -4.22
N ARG A 53 -0.28 -19.33 -5.43
CA ARG A 53 0.49 -19.41 -6.67
C ARG A 53 1.42 -18.22 -6.88
N TYR A 54 0.96 -17.02 -6.55
CA TYR A 54 1.79 -15.82 -6.60
C TYR A 54 2.97 -15.92 -5.63
N LEU A 55 2.73 -16.38 -4.39
CA LEU A 55 3.81 -16.56 -3.41
C LEU A 55 4.79 -17.67 -3.84
N GLU A 56 4.31 -18.74 -4.48
CA GLU A 56 5.14 -19.84 -4.97
C GLU A 56 6.12 -19.45 -6.08
N SER A 57 5.80 -18.42 -6.87
CA SER A 57 6.73 -17.90 -7.89
C SER A 57 7.83 -17.01 -7.31
N LEU A 58 7.73 -16.60 -6.04
CA LEU A 58 8.75 -15.78 -5.38
C LEU A 58 9.96 -16.60 -4.94
N SER A 59 11.08 -15.90 -4.71
CA SER A 59 12.31 -16.49 -4.17
C SER A 59 12.04 -17.23 -2.85
N THR A 60 12.84 -18.25 -2.56
CA THR A 60 12.75 -19.02 -1.30
C THR A 60 12.90 -18.11 -0.07
N TYR A 61 13.77 -17.10 -0.15
CA TYR A 61 13.97 -16.10 0.89
C TYR A 61 12.70 -15.28 1.14
N THR A 62 12.08 -14.75 0.07
CA THR A 62 10.85 -13.95 0.17
C THR A 62 9.69 -14.78 0.72
N ARG A 63 9.55 -16.04 0.27
CA ARG A 63 8.51 -16.96 0.74
C ARG A 63 8.56 -17.26 2.23
N ARG A 64 9.75 -17.33 2.84
CA ARG A 64 9.89 -17.60 4.28
C ARG A 64 9.46 -16.43 5.16
N ARG A 65 9.46 -15.20 4.63
CA ARG A 65 9.11 -13.97 5.36
C ARG A 65 7.65 -13.56 5.23
N MET A 66 6.93 -14.13 4.27
CA MET A 66 5.53 -13.82 4.04
C MET A 66 4.66 -14.91 4.67
N THR A 67 3.59 -14.50 5.35
CA THR A 67 2.59 -15.43 5.89
C THR A 67 2.01 -16.24 4.73
N GLN A 68 2.26 -17.55 4.71
CA GLN A 68 1.70 -18.41 3.67
C GLN A 68 0.17 -18.45 3.83
N ALA A 69 -0.54 -18.18 2.74
CA ALA A 69 -1.97 -18.48 2.69
C ALA A 69 -2.15 -19.99 2.86
N ALA A 70 -3.02 -20.40 3.79
CA ALA A 70 -3.36 -21.81 3.95
C ALA A 70 -3.93 -22.36 2.63
N LYS A 71 -3.52 -23.58 2.25
CA LYS A 71 -4.03 -24.26 1.06
C LYS A 71 -5.56 -24.42 1.19
N ALA A 72 -6.29 -24.12 0.13
CA ALA A 72 -7.74 -24.27 0.15
C ALA A 72 -8.13 -25.77 0.21
N GLN A 73 -9.24 -26.08 0.89
CA GLN A 73 -9.84 -27.41 0.84
C GLN A 73 -10.59 -27.60 -0.48
N VAL A 74 -9.84 -27.99 -1.51
CA VAL A 74 -10.30 -28.19 -2.89
C VAL A 74 -9.47 -29.30 -3.53
N ASP A 75 -10.10 -30.12 -4.36
CA ASP A 75 -9.41 -31.23 -5.01
C ASP A 75 -8.47 -30.72 -6.11
N GLU A 76 -8.94 -29.80 -6.96
CA GLU A 76 -8.11 -29.18 -8.00
C GLU A 76 -8.58 -27.76 -8.34
N VAL A 77 -7.63 -26.85 -8.58
CA VAL A 77 -7.89 -25.57 -9.25
C VAL A 77 -6.92 -25.42 -10.42
N LEU A 78 -7.42 -25.25 -11.64
CA LEU A 78 -6.60 -25.04 -12.84
C LEU A 78 -6.75 -23.61 -13.36
N TYR A 79 -5.65 -23.10 -13.92
CA TYR A 79 -5.60 -21.80 -14.61
C TYR A 79 -5.98 -20.57 -13.77
N VAL A 80 -6.03 -20.67 -12.44
CA VAL A 80 -6.18 -19.50 -11.58
C VAL A 80 -4.92 -18.62 -11.65
N PRO A 81 -5.05 -17.32 -12.01
CA PRO A 81 -3.93 -16.38 -12.01
C PRO A 81 -3.57 -15.94 -10.58
N ALA A 82 -2.52 -15.13 -10.46
CA ALA A 82 -2.24 -14.41 -9.22
C ALA A 82 -3.49 -13.58 -8.81
N ALA A 83 -3.90 -13.68 -7.55
CA ALA A 83 -5.11 -13.05 -7.04
C ALA A 83 -4.81 -12.07 -5.91
N LEU A 84 -5.53 -10.94 -5.93
CA LEU A 84 -5.52 -9.93 -4.87
C LEU A 84 -6.95 -9.75 -4.34
N ALA A 85 -7.11 -9.85 -3.02
CA ALA A 85 -8.39 -9.59 -2.38
C ALA A 85 -8.47 -8.12 -1.95
N LEU A 86 -9.47 -7.40 -2.47
CA LEU A 86 -9.84 -6.07 -1.99
C LEU A 86 -10.87 -6.22 -0.87
N ARG A 87 -10.46 -5.90 0.35
CA ARG A 87 -11.34 -5.96 1.53
C ARG A 87 -12.20 -4.70 1.60
N GLN A 88 -13.46 -4.85 2.02
CA GLN A 88 -14.40 -3.75 2.18
C GLN A 88 -13.91 -2.66 3.14
N ARG A 89 -13.17 -3.05 4.19
CA ARG A 89 -12.53 -2.12 5.12
C ARG A 89 -11.03 -2.43 5.16
N PRO A 90 -10.16 -1.46 4.83
CA PRO A 90 -8.75 -1.55 5.15
C PRO A 90 -8.55 -1.73 6.66
N GLY A 91 -7.40 -2.25 7.08
CA GLY A 91 -7.04 -2.28 8.50
C GLY A 91 -7.11 -0.87 9.10
N VAL A 92 -7.36 -0.78 10.42
CA VAL A 92 -7.34 0.51 11.12
C VAL A 92 -5.94 1.11 10.95
N PRO A 93 -5.82 2.29 10.32
CA PRO A 93 -4.52 2.92 10.13
C PRO A 93 -3.91 3.26 11.49
N GLY A 94 -2.57 3.21 11.58
CA GLY A 94 -1.86 3.71 12.77
C GLY A 94 -2.12 5.22 12.96
N ILE A 95 -1.88 5.73 14.17
CA ILE A 95 -2.22 7.13 14.55
C ILE A 95 -1.59 8.22 13.67
N ARG A 96 -0.51 7.90 12.94
CA ARG A 96 0.16 8.81 11.99
C ARG A 96 -0.12 8.48 10.52
N SER A 97 -0.91 7.45 10.24
CA SER A 97 -1.25 7.06 8.88
C SER A 97 -2.41 7.93 8.39
N THR A 98 -2.20 8.55 7.24
CA THR A 98 -3.16 9.45 6.60
C THR A 98 -3.50 8.92 5.21
N PHE A 99 -4.43 9.58 4.53
CA PHE A 99 -4.69 9.33 3.11
C PHE A 99 -3.41 9.44 2.28
N GLY A 100 -2.57 10.45 2.54
CA GLY A 100 -1.34 10.69 1.80
C GLY A 100 -0.30 9.58 1.97
N THR A 101 -0.24 8.93 3.14
CA THR A 101 0.66 7.78 3.35
C THR A 101 0.10 6.51 2.72
N GLY A 102 -1.21 6.25 2.86
CA GLY A 102 -1.84 5.03 2.33
C GLY A 102 -1.92 4.98 0.81
N THR A 103 -1.88 6.13 0.15
CA THR A 103 -1.87 6.26 -1.32
C THR A 103 -0.48 6.49 -1.91
N GLU A 104 0.56 6.53 -1.08
CA GLU A 104 1.94 6.90 -1.47
C GLU A 104 2.09 8.34 -2.01
N LEU A 105 1.01 9.13 -2.09
CA LEU A 105 1.03 10.51 -2.57
C LEU A 105 2.00 11.39 -1.78
N LEU A 106 2.12 11.14 -0.47
CA LEU A 106 3.02 11.91 0.38
C LEU A 106 4.48 11.77 -0.06
N ASN A 107 4.89 10.63 -0.62
CA ASN A 107 6.27 10.44 -1.09
C ASN A 107 6.56 11.31 -2.31
N SER A 108 5.63 11.36 -3.27
CA SER A 108 5.73 12.26 -4.42
C SER A 108 5.71 13.73 -3.99
N LEU A 109 4.82 14.10 -3.07
CA LEU A 109 4.73 15.47 -2.55
C LEU A 109 6.03 15.88 -1.85
N ARG A 110 6.58 15.05 -0.96
CA ARG A 110 7.83 15.36 -0.25
C ARG A 110 9.00 15.56 -1.22
N LEU A 111 9.10 14.73 -2.26
CA LEU A 111 10.12 14.89 -3.28
C LEU A 111 9.92 16.20 -4.05
N MET A 112 8.69 16.51 -4.48
CA MET A 112 8.39 17.77 -5.17
C MET A 112 8.70 18.99 -4.30
N PHE A 113 8.29 19.00 -3.02
CA PHE A 113 8.60 20.10 -2.11
C PHE A 113 10.11 20.25 -1.87
N SER A 114 10.86 19.15 -1.77
CA SER A 114 12.31 19.22 -1.67
C SER A 114 12.93 19.83 -2.94
N ARG A 115 12.51 19.41 -4.13
CA ARG A 115 13.18 19.79 -5.40
C ARG A 115 12.67 21.07 -6.05
N LEU A 116 11.41 21.41 -5.86
CA LEU A 116 10.70 22.43 -6.63
C LEU A 116 10.23 23.63 -5.79
N ALA A 117 10.34 23.57 -4.46
CA ALA A 117 9.94 24.69 -3.62
C ALA A 117 11.02 25.77 -3.54
N SER A 118 10.59 26.99 -3.21
CA SER A 118 11.50 28.03 -2.73
C SER A 118 11.85 27.75 -1.27
N HIS A 119 13.15 27.75 -0.94
CA HIS A 119 13.63 27.34 0.38
C HIS A 119 14.02 28.54 1.23
N ARG A 120 13.61 28.53 2.50
CA ARG A 120 13.87 29.62 3.44
C ARG A 120 15.25 29.46 4.07
N CYS A 121 16.11 30.47 3.95
CA CYS A 121 17.39 30.49 4.66
C CYS A 121 17.19 30.74 6.17
N PRO A 122 18.21 30.51 7.02
CA PRO A 122 18.12 30.72 8.47
C PRO A 122 17.72 32.15 8.89
N ASN A 123 18.06 33.15 8.07
CA ASN A 123 17.71 34.56 8.32
C ASN A 123 16.32 34.94 7.80
N GLY A 124 15.60 34.02 7.16
CA GLY A 124 14.20 34.17 6.82
C GLY A 124 13.88 34.52 5.36
N HIS A 125 14.88 34.74 4.50
CA HIS A 125 14.72 35.01 3.07
C HIS A 125 14.48 33.72 2.28
N TYR A 126 13.83 33.82 1.11
CA TYR A 126 13.60 32.67 0.24
C TYR A 126 14.59 32.63 -0.93
N HIS A 127 15.19 31.46 -1.13
CA HIS A 127 15.92 31.12 -2.34
C HIS A 127 14.95 30.46 -3.33
N LEU A 128 14.93 30.91 -4.59
CA LEU A 128 14.10 30.31 -5.64
C LEU A 128 14.49 28.84 -5.90
N PRO A 129 13.62 28.04 -6.53
CA PRO A 129 13.94 26.65 -6.85
C PRO A 129 15.24 26.54 -7.66
N SER A 130 16.08 25.56 -7.32
CA SER A 130 17.39 25.36 -7.96
C SER A 130 17.74 23.88 -8.06
N LEU A 131 18.39 23.50 -9.16
CA LEU A 131 18.95 22.15 -9.36
C LEU A 131 20.03 21.80 -8.33
N GLY A 132 20.64 22.81 -7.68
CA GLY A 132 21.60 22.59 -6.60
C GLY A 132 21.04 21.76 -5.45
N VAL A 133 19.73 21.88 -5.17
CA VAL A 133 19.05 21.05 -4.18
C VAL A 133 19.08 19.57 -4.60
N ALA A 134 18.74 19.30 -5.86
CA ALA A 134 18.79 17.94 -6.44
C ALA A 134 20.19 17.33 -6.38
N ALA A 135 21.22 18.14 -6.60
CA ALA A 135 22.61 17.76 -6.54
C ALA A 135 23.19 17.67 -5.11
N GLY A 136 22.41 17.97 -4.07
CA GLY A 136 22.89 17.98 -2.68
C GLY A 136 23.91 19.08 -2.38
N GLN A 137 23.88 20.17 -3.14
CA GLN A 137 24.80 21.30 -3.00
C GLN A 137 24.29 22.31 -1.97
N GLU A 138 25.24 22.97 -1.32
CA GLU A 138 24.97 24.10 -0.43
C GLU A 138 24.43 25.28 -1.25
N LEU A 139 23.31 25.86 -0.81
CA LEU A 139 22.72 27.05 -1.41
C LEU A 139 23.31 28.30 -0.77
N VAL A 140 23.45 29.37 -1.55
CA VAL A 140 23.84 30.69 -1.04
C VAL A 140 22.63 31.61 -1.14
N CYS A 141 22.18 32.16 -0.01
CA CYS A 141 21.04 33.07 -0.01
C CYS A 141 21.36 34.33 -0.84
N PRO A 142 20.52 34.69 -1.83
CA PRO A 142 20.79 35.84 -2.72
C PRO A 142 20.68 37.20 -2.01
N VAL A 143 20.09 37.24 -0.80
CA VAL A 143 19.86 38.49 -0.05
C VAL A 143 20.93 38.73 1.01
N CYS A 144 21.25 37.73 1.84
CA CYS A 144 22.16 37.89 2.97
C CYS A 144 23.46 37.08 2.86
N GLY A 145 23.66 36.35 1.77
CA GLY A 145 24.89 35.58 1.52
C GLY A 145 25.10 34.36 2.43
N VAL A 146 24.20 34.09 3.38
CA VAL A 146 24.31 32.91 4.25
C VAL A 146 24.21 31.64 3.43
N ARG A 147 25.04 30.67 3.78
CA ARG A 147 25.02 29.36 3.16
C ARG A 147 24.15 28.38 3.95
N PHE A 148 23.38 27.56 3.26
CA PHE A 148 22.45 26.63 3.88
C PHE A 148 22.06 25.48 2.95
N TYR A 149 21.56 24.39 3.52
CA TYR A 149 20.98 23.29 2.75
C TYR A 149 19.45 23.40 2.74
N ALA A 150 18.86 23.12 1.58
CA ALA A 150 17.43 22.92 1.47
C ALA A 150 17.03 21.55 2.06
N PRO A 151 15.82 21.43 2.63
CA PRO A 151 15.33 20.16 3.17
C PRO A 151 15.24 19.07 2.10
N SER A 152 15.76 17.90 2.44
CA SER A 152 15.59 16.66 1.69
C SER A 152 14.14 16.15 1.78
N ALA A 153 13.77 15.22 0.90
CA ALA A 153 12.45 14.59 0.97
C ALA A 153 12.28 13.82 2.30
N GLU A 154 13.34 13.23 2.83
CA GLU A 154 13.42 12.51 4.11
C GLU A 154 13.18 13.44 5.30
N GLU A 155 13.76 14.63 5.30
CA GLU A 155 13.52 15.63 6.35
C GLU A 155 12.08 16.15 6.34
N LEU A 156 11.38 16.09 5.20
CA LEU A 156 9.96 16.42 5.10
C LEU A 156 9.02 15.27 5.54
N ALA A 157 9.55 14.14 6.01
CA ALA A 157 8.75 13.02 6.47
C ALA A 157 8.16 13.25 7.87
N PHE A 158 6.90 12.85 8.07
CA PHE A 158 6.22 12.92 9.38
C PHE A 158 6.83 12.00 10.45
N ASN A 159 7.59 10.98 10.04
CA ASN A 159 8.33 10.08 10.92
C ASN A 159 9.80 10.50 11.11
N SER A 160 10.16 11.69 10.62
CA SER A 160 11.47 12.33 10.76
C SER A 160 11.27 13.77 11.27
N GLN A 161 12.01 14.74 10.72
CA GLN A 161 11.95 16.16 11.09
C GLN A 161 10.71 16.90 10.58
N GLY A 162 9.96 16.31 9.65
CA GLY A 162 8.81 16.92 8.99
C GLY A 162 7.52 16.84 9.83
N ALA A 163 7.57 16.21 11.00
CA ALA A 163 6.46 16.18 11.93
C ALA A 163 6.13 17.60 12.42
N CYS A 164 4.84 17.94 12.47
CA CYS A 164 4.40 19.18 13.09
C CYS A 164 4.88 19.24 14.56
N ARG A 165 5.57 20.31 14.94
CA ARG A 165 6.12 20.48 16.31
C ARG A 165 5.04 20.55 17.39
N THR A 166 3.81 20.89 17.03
CA THR A 166 2.70 21.05 17.99
C THR A 166 1.95 19.75 18.24
N CYS A 167 1.63 18.98 17.20
CA CYS A 167 0.86 17.73 17.32
C CYS A 167 1.72 16.47 17.10
N GLY A 168 3.02 16.60 16.85
CA GLY A 168 3.90 15.46 16.55
C GLY A 168 3.47 14.67 15.30
N GLY A 169 2.77 15.34 14.36
CA GLY A 169 2.24 14.73 13.14
C GLY A 169 0.95 13.92 13.28
N THR A 170 0.27 13.96 14.43
CA THR A 170 -1.02 13.26 14.64
C THR A 170 -2.23 14.06 14.19
N GLY A 171 -2.06 15.36 13.95
CA GLY A 171 -3.16 16.29 13.67
C GLY A 171 -4.05 16.63 14.89
N ILE A 172 -3.79 16.04 16.06
CA ILE A 172 -4.58 16.21 17.28
C ILE A 172 -3.66 16.48 18.47
N VAL A 173 -3.99 17.49 19.29
CA VAL A 173 -3.27 17.79 20.53
C VAL A 173 -4.19 17.48 21.71
N GLN A 174 -3.88 16.44 22.48
CA GLN A 174 -4.56 16.19 23.75
C GLN A 174 -3.83 16.96 24.86
N LYS A 175 -4.48 17.98 25.43
CA LYS A 175 -4.03 18.62 26.66
C LYS A 175 -4.71 17.93 27.83
N VAL A 176 -3.94 17.30 28.71
CA VAL A 176 -4.45 16.83 30.01
C VAL A 176 -4.57 18.07 30.90
N ASN A 177 -5.80 18.44 31.27
CA ASN A 177 -6.01 19.46 32.30
C ASN A 177 -5.50 18.88 33.63
N ARG A 178 -4.58 19.59 34.28
CA ARG A 178 -4.16 19.31 35.66
C ARG A 178 -5.21 19.81 36.63
#